data_AF-A0A395T6R6-F1
#
_entry.id   AF-A0A395T6R6-F1
#
_cell.length_a   1.000
_cell.length_b   1.000
_cell.length_c   1.000
_cell.angle_alpha   90.00
_cell.angle_beta   90.00
_cell.angle_gamma   90.00
#
_symmetry.space_group_name_H-M   'P 1'
#
loop_
_entity.id
_entity.type
_entity.pdbx_description
1 polymer ?
#
loop_
_entity_poly.entity_id
_entity_poly.type
_entity_poly.pdbx_seq_one_letter_code
_entity_poly.pdbx_strand_id
1 'polypeptide(L)'
;MTPAIQVPTHSGPRDGPDIPGAGKFKALKLRLELRDLAHPGSGIFLSSVNAAECLAKAVQHVLALLYESPTCPTTTIPTTRSVTVILRSMSGVAYTTGSELDSDHKEIHFSTDYIANIHPISRRTDEINGVLTHELVHCLQYNGHGHCPGGLIEGIADWVRLHCLLSPPHWKRESGGKWDAGYQQTAYFLDYLEERFGKGTIRRLNEKLRIQKYEEKAFWTELVGRPVDQLWGDYKEKLEG
;
A
#
# COMPACT_ATOMS: atom_id res chain seq x y z
N MET A 1 6.21 -31.52 -22.67
CA MET A 1 7.17 -30.57 -22.07
C MET A 1 6.60 -29.18 -22.27
N THR A 2 6.06 -28.59 -21.22
CA THR A 2 5.44 -27.26 -21.26
C THR A 2 6.53 -26.20 -21.35
N PRO A 3 6.44 -25.16 -22.19
CA PRO A 3 7.49 -24.15 -22.26
C PRO A 3 7.47 -23.32 -20.97
N ALA A 4 8.63 -23.22 -20.32
CA ALA A 4 8.84 -22.26 -19.25
C ALA A 4 8.72 -20.85 -19.82
N ILE A 5 7.75 -20.08 -19.32
CA ILE A 5 7.62 -18.65 -19.64
C ILE A 5 8.81 -17.95 -19.00
N GLN A 6 9.75 -17.48 -19.82
CA GLN A 6 10.87 -16.65 -19.38
C GLN A 6 10.33 -15.29 -18.91
N VAL A 7 10.54 -15.00 -17.63
CA VAL A 7 10.33 -13.65 -17.09
C VAL A 7 11.48 -12.76 -17.59
N PRO A 8 11.21 -11.60 -18.23
CA PRO A 8 12.25 -10.72 -18.71
C PRO A 8 13.07 -10.14 -17.56
N THR A 9 14.39 -10.23 -17.65
CA THR A 9 15.31 -9.54 -16.74
C THR A 9 15.54 -8.12 -17.25
N HIS A 10 14.83 -7.14 -16.72
CA HIS A 10 15.06 -5.73 -17.04
C HIS A 10 16.03 -5.09 -16.04
N SER A 11 17.26 -4.84 -16.52
CA SER A 11 18.26 -3.98 -15.90
C SER A 11 18.20 -2.58 -16.52
N GLY A 12 17.49 -1.68 -15.86
CA GLY A 12 17.36 -0.24 -16.09
C GLY A 12 16.71 0.38 -14.85
N PRO A 13 16.68 1.72 -14.68
CA PRO A 13 15.83 2.32 -13.66
C PRO A 13 14.41 1.87 -14.00
N ARG A 14 13.81 1.01 -13.18
CA ARG A 14 12.45 0.55 -13.42
C ARG A 14 11.55 1.73 -13.13
N ASP A 15 11.23 2.49 -14.17
CA ASP A 15 10.12 3.41 -14.11
C ASP A 15 8.89 2.58 -13.76
N GLY A 16 8.50 2.61 -12.47
CA GLY A 16 7.31 1.93 -11.98
C GLY A 16 6.08 2.26 -12.83
N PRO A 17 4.99 1.49 -12.70
CA PRO A 17 3.91 1.47 -13.68
C PRO A 17 3.32 2.86 -13.93
N ASP A 18 2.88 3.11 -15.16
CA ASP A 18 2.05 4.26 -15.47
C ASP A 18 0.64 4.03 -14.89
N ILE A 19 0.32 4.72 -13.80
CA ILE A 19 -0.96 4.61 -13.11
C ILE A 19 -1.89 5.73 -13.60
N PRO A 20 -3.02 5.41 -14.27
CA PRO A 20 -3.92 6.42 -14.78
C PRO A 20 -4.40 7.38 -13.69
N GLY A 21 -4.15 8.68 -13.90
CA GLY A 21 -4.54 9.74 -12.96
C GLY A 21 -3.43 10.17 -12.01
N ALA A 22 -2.31 9.45 -11.93
CA ALA A 22 -1.13 9.91 -11.22
C ALA A 22 -0.66 11.26 -11.79
N GLY A 23 -0.29 12.20 -10.92
CA GLY A 23 0.11 13.56 -11.28
C GLY A 23 -1.04 14.58 -11.34
N LYS A 24 -2.30 14.14 -11.26
CA LYS A 24 -3.46 15.05 -11.22
C LYS A 24 -3.77 15.58 -9.82
N PHE A 25 -3.19 14.97 -8.78
CA PHE A 25 -3.49 15.32 -7.39
C PHE A 25 -2.54 16.41 -6.88
N LYS A 26 -3.07 17.29 -6.04
CA LYS A 26 -2.26 18.33 -5.38
C LYS A 26 -1.11 17.71 -4.61
N ALA A 27 0.08 18.31 -4.74
CA ALA A 27 1.25 17.88 -4.00
C ALA A 27 1.03 18.02 -2.48
N LEU A 28 1.34 16.95 -1.75
CA LEU A 28 1.42 16.92 -0.31
C LEU A 28 2.75 17.52 0.16
N LYS A 29 2.77 18.21 1.30
CA LYS A 29 4.05 18.61 1.89
C LYS A 29 4.76 17.38 2.44
N LEU A 30 5.96 17.09 1.92
CA LEU A 30 6.78 15.96 2.32
C LEU A 30 8.01 16.43 3.09
N ARG A 31 8.40 15.69 4.12
CA ARG A 31 9.62 15.94 4.91
C ARG A 31 10.37 14.63 5.14
N LEU A 32 11.68 14.74 5.30
CA LEU A 32 12.56 13.65 5.69
C LEU A 32 13.39 14.10 6.90
N GLU A 33 13.38 13.28 7.94
CA GLU A 33 14.20 13.41 9.14
C GLU A 33 15.07 12.15 9.27
N LEU A 34 16.37 12.32 9.51
CA LEU A 34 17.28 11.24 9.86
C LEU A 34 17.75 11.48 11.29
N ARG A 35 17.36 10.62 12.23
CA ARG A 35 17.73 10.79 13.65
C ARG A 35 19.18 10.43 13.94
N ASP A 36 19.76 9.58 13.11
CA ASP A 36 21.18 9.22 13.17
C ASP A 36 21.73 9.05 11.75
N LEU A 37 22.53 10.01 11.30
CA LEU A 37 23.17 9.98 9.98
C LEU A 37 24.32 8.97 9.92
N ALA A 38 24.94 8.64 11.06
CA ALA A 38 26.06 7.70 11.13
C ALA A 38 25.62 6.23 11.09
N HIS A 39 24.34 5.96 11.33
CA HIS A 39 23.80 4.61 11.25
C HIS A 39 23.92 4.03 9.83
N PRO A 40 24.41 2.78 9.63
CA PRO A 40 24.57 2.19 8.30
C PRO A 40 23.29 2.19 7.46
N GLY A 41 22.14 1.96 8.11
CA GLY A 41 20.82 2.02 7.46
C GLY A 41 20.49 3.39 6.85
N SER A 42 20.90 4.49 7.48
CA SER A 42 20.71 5.84 6.95
C SER A 42 21.53 6.05 5.67
N GLY A 43 22.79 5.61 5.66
CA GLY A 43 23.63 5.64 4.46
C GLY A 43 23.09 4.77 3.33
N ILE A 44 22.57 3.58 3.66
CA ILE A 44 21.92 2.69 2.68
C ILE A 44 20.68 3.35 2.10
N PHE A 45 19.82 3.98 2.91
CA PHE A 45 18.64 4.69 2.43
C PHE A 45 19.01 5.79 1.44
N LEU A 46 19.92 6.69 1.84
CA LEU A 46 20.34 7.85 1.03
C LEU A 46 21.02 7.45 -0.29
N SER A 47 21.67 6.28 -0.34
CA SER A 47 22.32 5.76 -1.56
C SER A 47 21.40 4.91 -2.43
N SER A 48 20.28 4.41 -1.89
CA SER A 48 19.39 3.49 -2.61
C SER A 48 18.20 4.19 -3.27
N VAL A 49 17.78 5.36 -2.76
CA VAL A 49 16.61 6.09 -3.27
C VAL A 49 16.81 7.60 -3.29
N ASN A 50 16.21 8.27 -4.28
CA ASN A 50 15.94 9.70 -4.19
C ASN A 50 14.63 9.90 -3.43
N ALA A 51 14.73 10.26 -2.15
CA ALA A 51 13.58 10.36 -1.25
C ALA A 51 12.48 11.32 -1.75
N ALA A 52 12.87 12.44 -2.37
CA ALA A 52 11.92 13.43 -2.87
C ALA A 52 11.08 12.85 -4.03
N GLU A 53 11.75 12.21 -4.99
CA GLU A 53 11.08 11.60 -6.14
C GLU A 53 10.26 10.38 -5.74
N CYS A 54 10.79 9.49 -4.90
CA CYS A 54 10.09 8.28 -4.53
C CYS A 54 8.83 8.57 -3.71
N LEU A 55 8.89 9.49 -2.74
CA LEU A 55 7.72 9.87 -1.93
C LEU A 55 6.69 10.63 -2.77
N ALA A 56 7.12 11.56 -3.63
CA ALA A 56 6.20 12.28 -4.50
C ALA A 56 5.47 11.34 -5.46
N LYS A 57 6.20 10.40 -6.08
CA LYS A 57 5.63 9.38 -6.96
C LYS A 57 4.68 8.45 -6.20
N ALA A 58 5.09 7.93 -5.04
CA ALA A 58 4.26 7.05 -4.21
C ALA A 58 2.96 7.73 -3.77
N VAL A 59 2.99 9.00 -3.34
CA VAL A 59 1.77 9.76 -3.02
C VAL A 59 0.82 9.82 -4.21
N GLN A 60 1.32 10.14 -5.41
CA GLN A 60 0.48 10.20 -6.60
C GLN A 60 -0.10 8.84 -6.98
N HIS A 61 0.67 7.76 -6.82
CA HIS A 61 0.21 6.40 -7.06
C HIS A 61 -0.87 5.97 -6.09
N VAL A 62 -0.66 6.18 -4.77
CA VAL A 62 -1.65 5.89 -3.73
C VAL A 62 -2.94 6.66 -4.01
N LEU A 63 -2.82 7.96 -4.28
CA LEU A 63 -3.99 8.80 -4.55
C LEU A 63 -4.73 8.35 -5.81
N ALA A 64 -4.02 8.06 -6.90
CA ALA A 64 -4.62 7.60 -8.14
C ALA A 64 -5.23 6.19 -8.03
N LEU A 65 -4.72 5.32 -7.16
CA LEU A 65 -5.28 3.99 -6.97
C LEU A 65 -6.52 4.01 -6.07
N LEU A 66 -6.53 4.84 -5.02
CA LEU A 66 -7.62 4.87 -4.02
C LEU A 66 -8.69 5.95 -4.28
N TYR A 67 -8.41 6.92 -5.15
CA TYR A 67 -9.32 8.03 -5.47
C TYR A 67 -9.44 8.22 -6.99
N GLU A 68 -10.62 8.57 -7.46
CA GLU A 68 -10.88 8.72 -8.89
C GLU A 68 -10.22 9.98 -9.45
N SER A 69 -10.47 11.13 -8.81
CA SER A 69 -9.87 12.41 -9.16
C SER A 69 -10.10 13.43 -8.03
N PRO A 70 -9.38 14.56 -8.01
CA PRO A 70 -9.59 15.63 -7.01
C PRO A 70 -10.98 16.26 -7.02
N THR A 71 -11.73 16.14 -8.12
CA THR A 71 -13.06 16.73 -8.29
C THR A 71 -14.17 15.69 -8.36
N CYS A 72 -13.84 14.42 -8.17
CA CYS A 72 -14.82 13.35 -8.24
C CYS A 72 -15.77 13.39 -7.04
N PRO A 73 -17.10 13.39 -7.24
CA PRO A 73 -18.05 13.43 -6.13
C PRO A 73 -18.20 12.08 -5.42
N THR A 74 -17.67 10.99 -5.97
CA THR A 74 -17.86 9.63 -5.43
C THR A 74 -16.68 9.10 -4.63
N THR A 75 -15.56 9.83 -4.57
CA THR A 75 -14.40 9.50 -3.73
C THR A 75 -13.87 10.78 -3.10
N THR A 76 -13.63 10.77 -1.80
CA THR A 76 -13.16 11.96 -1.07
C THR A 76 -11.71 11.79 -0.65
N ILE A 77 -10.81 12.69 -1.04
CA ILE A 77 -9.40 12.65 -0.61
C ILE A 77 -9.32 13.02 0.89
N PRO A 78 -8.48 12.34 1.71
CA PRO A 78 -8.31 12.67 3.12
C PRO A 78 -7.72 14.06 3.32
N THR A 79 -7.89 14.59 4.52
CA THR A 79 -7.41 15.92 4.93
C THR A 79 -5.91 15.98 5.22
N THR A 80 -5.17 14.88 5.01
CA THR A 80 -3.72 14.80 5.26
C THR A 80 -2.99 15.97 4.59
N ARG A 81 -2.33 16.81 5.39
CA ARG A 81 -1.64 18.04 4.98
C ARG A 81 -0.15 17.87 4.80
N SER A 82 0.46 16.95 5.55
CA SER A 82 1.85 16.59 5.34
C SER A 82 2.20 15.20 5.84
N VAL A 83 3.25 14.61 5.27
CA VAL A 83 3.89 13.40 5.75
C VAL A 83 5.35 13.68 6.05
N THR A 84 5.83 13.28 7.23
CA THR A 84 7.24 13.29 7.60
C THR A 84 7.73 11.85 7.69
N VAL A 85 8.74 11.49 6.89
CA VAL A 85 9.45 10.22 7.03
C VAL A 85 10.59 10.41 8.02
N ILE A 86 10.63 9.57 9.05
CA ILE A 86 11.59 9.62 10.14
C ILE A 86 12.38 8.32 10.13
N LEU A 87 13.66 8.40 9.74
CA LEU A 87 14.59 7.28 9.81
C LEU A 87 15.21 7.23 11.20
N ARG A 88 15.03 6.12 11.91
CA ARG A 88 15.60 5.90 13.24
C ARG A 88 15.86 4.42 13.52
N SER A 89 16.78 4.13 14.43
CA SER A 89 16.94 2.77 14.96
C SER A 89 15.69 2.40 15.78
N MET A 90 15.15 1.21 15.51
CA MET A 90 13.97 0.64 16.15
C MET A 90 13.76 -0.81 15.69
N SER A 91 13.11 -1.61 16.53
CA SER A 91 12.61 -2.94 16.13
C SER A 91 11.50 -2.85 15.06
N GLY A 92 11.32 -3.93 14.30
CA GLY A 92 10.30 -3.99 13.25
C GLY A 92 10.74 -3.31 11.96
N VAL A 93 9.78 -3.09 11.06
CA VAL A 93 10.03 -2.56 9.71
C VAL A 93 9.75 -1.06 9.69
N ALA A 94 8.47 -0.69 9.74
CA ALA A 94 8.00 0.68 9.78
C ALA A 94 6.65 0.75 10.49
N TYR A 95 6.20 1.96 10.82
CA TYR A 95 4.81 2.22 11.21
C TYR A 95 4.43 3.67 10.89
N THR A 96 3.12 3.89 10.76
CA THR A 96 2.51 5.20 10.53
C THR A 96 1.73 5.68 11.75
N THR A 97 1.83 6.97 12.06
CA THR A 97 1.04 7.63 13.11
C THR A 97 0.66 9.06 12.71
N GLY A 98 -0.24 9.69 13.47
CA GLY A 98 -0.38 11.14 13.49
C GLY A 98 0.76 11.78 14.29
N SER A 99 1.15 13.00 13.91
CA SER A 99 2.08 13.83 14.67
C SER A 99 1.39 14.42 15.89
N GLU A 100 2.19 15.04 16.76
CA GLU A 100 1.68 15.77 17.94
C GLU A 100 0.79 16.98 17.59
N LEU A 101 0.89 17.53 16.37
CA LEU A 101 0.09 18.68 15.95
C LEU A 101 -1.39 18.31 15.82
N ASP A 102 -1.67 17.28 15.02
CA ASP A 102 -2.99 16.73 14.75
C ASP A 102 -2.88 15.48 13.84
N SER A 103 -4.01 14.85 13.57
CA SER A 103 -4.10 13.65 12.73
C SER A 103 -3.94 13.89 11.23
N ASP A 104 -3.93 15.14 10.75
CA ASP A 104 -3.68 15.47 9.33
C ASP A 104 -2.19 15.59 9.01
N HIS A 105 -1.36 15.73 10.04
CA HIS A 105 0.09 15.68 9.91
C HIS A 105 0.53 14.26 10.28
N LYS A 106 1.01 13.51 9.29
CA LYS A 106 1.38 12.10 9.46
C LYS A 106 2.88 11.94 9.61
N GLU A 107 3.27 10.91 10.33
CA GLU A 107 4.65 10.48 10.49
C GLU A 107 4.78 9.02 10.09
N ILE A 108 5.79 8.72 9.28
CA ILE A 108 6.21 7.37 8.94
C ILE A 108 7.54 7.15 9.63
N HIS A 109 7.61 6.23 10.58
CA HIS A 109 8.86 5.83 11.20
C HIS A 109 9.39 4.59 10.50
N PHE A 110 10.58 4.68 9.91
CA PHE A 110 11.19 3.57 9.17
C PHE A 110 12.49 3.15 9.86
N SER A 111 12.57 1.87 10.23
CA SER A 111 13.71 1.29 10.94
C SER A 111 14.98 1.31 10.10
N THR A 112 15.99 2.04 10.58
CA THR A 112 17.34 1.98 10.01
C THR A 112 18.00 0.62 10.26
N ASP A 113 17.57 -0.12 11.28
CA ASP A 113 18.05 -1.48 11.56
C ASP A 113 17.54 -2.45 10.50
N TYR A 114 16.26 -2.33 10.13
CA TYR A 114 15.68 -3.10 9.03
C TYR A 114 16.37 -2.77 7.70
N ILE A 115 16.52 -1.48 7.38
CA ILE A 115 17.16 -1.03 6.13
C ILE A 115 18.59 -1.58 6.01
N ALA A 116 19.35 -1.61 7.11
CA ALA A 116 20.70 -2.16 7.12
C ALA A 116 20.76 -3.66 6.77
N ASN A 117 19.68 -4.39 7.03
CA ASN A 117 19.57 -5.84 6.82
C ASN A 117 18.83 -6.22 5.53
N ILE A 118 18.50 -5.27 4.64
CA ILE A 118 17.88 -5.60 3.35
C ILE A 118 18.90 -6.28 2.44
N HIS A 119 18.61 -7.54 2.11
CA HIS A 119 19.42 -8.38 1.22
C HIS A 119 18.56 -9.15 0.19
N PRO A 120 19.13 -9.47 -0.99
CA PRO A 120 20.42 -8.96 -1.51
C PRO A 120 20.38 -7.45 -1.81
N ILE A 121 21.55 -6.83 -2.02
CA ILE A 121 21.69 -5.38 -2.28
C ILE A 121 20.77 -4.91 -3.42
N SER A 122 20.59 -5.74 -4.45
CA SER A 122 19.71 -5.46 -5.58
C SER A 122 18.24 -5.24 -5.22
N ARG A 123 17.80 -5.63 -4.02
CA ARG A 123 16.44 -5.41 -3.52
C ARG A 123 16.25 -4.11 -2.75
N ARG A 124 17.32 -3.40 -2.37
CA ARG A 124 17.24 -2.25 -1.46
C ARG A 124 16.29 -1.18 -1.97
N THR A 125 16.43 -0.76 -3.22
CA THR A 125 15.57 0.26 -3.83
C THR A 125 14.11 -0.17 -3.85
N ASP A 126 13.81 -1.39 -4.35
CA ASP A 126 12.43 -1.90 -4.45
C ASP A 126 11.79 -2.10 -3.07
N GLU A 127 12.54 -2.60 -2.08
CA GLU A 127 12.03 -2.81 -0.72
C GLU A 127 11.78 -1.49 0.01
N ILE A 128 12.71 -0.53 -0.07
CA ILE A 128 12.54 0.80 0.53
C ILE A 128 11.33 1.51 -0.09
N ASN A 129 11.21 1.50 -1.42
CA ASN A 129 10.05 2.08 -2.09
C ASN A 129 8.74 1.36 -1.73
N GLY A 130 8.79 0.02 -1.61
CA GLY A 130 7.65 -0.80 -1.23
C GLY A 130 7.13 -0.50 0.18
N VAL A 131 8.03 -0.42 1.16
CA VAL A 131 7.67 -0.06 2.55
C VAL A 131 7.15 1.37 2.62
N LEU A 132 7.82 2.34 1.99
CA LEU A 132 7.33 3.72 1.97
C LEU A 132 5.95 3.85 1.31
N THR A 133 5.72 3.10 0.22
CA THR A 133 4.41 3.08 -0.45
C THR A 133 3.33 2.51 0.46
N HIS A 134 3.62 1.38 1.13
CA HIS A 134 2.71 0.76 2.11
C HIS A 134 2.34 1.75 3.23
N GLU A 135 3.32 2.38 3.87
CA GLU A 135 3.08 3.33 4.96
C GLU A 135 2.36 4.61 4.48
N LEU A 136 2.64 5.07 3.26
CA LEU A 136 1.90 6.18 2.66
C LEU A 136 0.42 5.84 2.43
N VAL A 137 0.08 4.57 2.21
CA VAL A 137 -1.34 4.15 2.17
C VAL A 137 -1.99 4.37 3.52
N HIS A 138 -1.35 3.98 4.64
CA HIS A 138 -1.88 4.27 5.99
C HIS A 138 -2.07 5.76 6.26
N CYS A 139 -1.25 6.62 5.65
CA CYS A 139 -1.39 8.07 5.73
C CYS A 139 -2.60 8.61 4.97
N LEU A 140 -3.07 7.88 3.94
CA LEU A 140 -3.99 8.36 2.93
C LEU A 140 -5.25 7.51 2.77
N GLN A 141 -5.40 6.38 3.45
CA GLN A 141 -6.60 5.54 3.39
C GLN A 141 -7.58 5.82 4.53
N TYR A 142 -8.81 5.37 4.36
CA TYR A 142 -9.82 5.37 5.42
C TYR A 142 -9.84 4.05 6.18
N ASN A 143 -10.30 4.09 7.43
CA ASN A 143 -10.23 2.96 8.35
C ASN A 143 -11.57 2.56 9.00
N GLY A 144 -12.70 2.95 8.42
CA GLY A 144 -14.02 2.60 8.95
C GLY A 144 -14.27 3.21 10.33
N HIS A 145 -13.78 4.43 10.57
CA HIS A 145 -13.75 5.08 11.89
C HIS A 145 -13.12 4.19 12.97
N GLY A 146 -12.04 3.48 12.63
CA GLY A 146 -11.33 2.56 13.52
C GLY A 146 -12.03 1.21 13.77
N HIS A 147 -13.08 0.88 13.02
CA HIS A 147 -13.78 -0.41 13.15
C HIS A 147 -13.38 -1.42 12.07
N CYS A 148 -12.65 -0.98 11.04
CA CYS A 148 -12.14 -1.86 9.99
C CYS A 148 -11.15 -2.88 10.57
N PRO A 149 -11.23 -4.17 10.23
CA PRO A 149 -10.28 -5.17 10.71
C PRO A 149 -8.87 -4.85 10.21
N GLY A 150 -7.88 -5.03 11.09
CA GLY A 150 -6.48 -4.71 10.79
C GLY A 150 -5.98 -5.39 9.52
N GLY A 151 -6.37 -6.64 9.25
CA GLY A 151 -5.94 -7.31 8.02
C GLY A 151 -6.49 -6.69 6.73
N LEU A 152 -7.69 -6.09 6.75
CA LEU A 152 -8.17 -5.33 5.59
C LEU A 152 -7.37 -4.03 5.41
N ILE A 153 -7.02 -3.35 6.50
CA ILE A 153 -6.18 -2.14 6.51
C ILE A 153 -4.79 -2.44 5.91
N GLU A 154 -4.13 -3.51 6.36
CA GLU A 154 -2.85 -3.96 5.82
C GLU A 154 -2.98 -4.46 4.36
N GLY A 155 -4.07 -5.14 4.05
CA GLY A 155 -4.35 -5.67 2.73
C GLY A 155 -4.54 -4.58 1.66
N ILE A 156 -5.19 -3.46 1.99
CA ILE A 156 -5.32 -2.31 1.07
C ILE A 156 -3.94 -1.69 0.81
N ALA A 157 -3.11 -1.54 1.86
CA ALA A 157 -1.75 -1.03 1.73
C ALA A 157 -0.89 -1.90 0.79
N ASP A 158 -0.97 -3.21 0.96
CA ASP A 158 -0.23 -4.15 0.11
C ASP A 158 -0.86 -4.35 -1.28
N TRP A 159 -2.17 -4.12 -1.44
CA TRP A 159 -2.82 -4.06 -2.76
C TRP A 159 -2.27 -2.88 -3.56
N VAL A 160 -2.15 -1.69 -2.97
CA VAL A 160 -1.52 -0.55 -3.64
C VAL A 160 -0.05 -0.83 -3.97
N ARG A 161 0.70 -1.44 -3.05
CA ARG A 161 2.09 -1.86 -3.28
C ARG A 161 2.20 -2.84 -4.45
N LEU A 162 1.28 -3.82 -4.54
CA LEU A 162 1.18 -4.77 -5.65
C LEU A 162 0.98 -4.03 -6.99
N HIS A 163 0.02 -3.10 -7.05
CA HIS A 163 -0.28 -2.33 -8.25
C HIS A 163 0.80 -1.28 -8.60
N CYS A 164 1.73 -1.00 -7.70
CA CYS A 164 2.95 -0.22 -7.99
C CYS A 164 4.11 -1.09 -8.50
N LEU A 165 3.91 -2.39 -8.72
CA LEU A 165 4.95 -3.38 -9.08
C LEU A 165 6.09 -3.47 -8.05
N LEU A 166 5.74 -3.32 -6.76
CA LEU A 166 6.68 -3.33 -5.62
C LEU A 166 6.48 -4.55 -4.72
N SER A 167 5.82 -5.61 -5.20
CA SER A 167 5.65 -6.85 -4.45
C SER A 167 7.01 -7.53 -4.20
N PRO A 168 7.33 -7.88 -2.94
CA PRO A 168 8.47 -8.70 -2.61
C PRO A 168 8.50 -10.03 -3.38
N PRO A 169 9.68 -10.56 -3.76
CA PRO A 169 9.78 -11.80 -4.54
C PRO A 169 9.19 -13.06 -3.89
N HIS A 170 8.99 -13.03 -2.56
CA HIS A 170 8.42 -14.16 -1.83
C HIS A 170 6.89 -14.13 -1.78
N TRP A 171 6.25 -13.08 -2.32
CA TRP A 171 4.80 -13.00 -2.34
C TRP A 171 4.18 -14.04 -3.27
N LYS A 172 3.11 -14.68 -2.83
CA LYS A 172 2.41 -15.74 -3.55
C LYS A 172 0.91 -15.53 -3.46
N ARG A 173 0.21 -15.85 -4.56
CA ARG A 173 -1.25 -15.97 -4.57
C ARG A 173 -1.61 -17.25 -3.85
N GLU A 174 -2.12 -17.12 -2.64
CA GLU A 174 -2.53 -18.24 -1.78
C GLU A 174 -3.76 -17.86 -0.96
N SER A 175 -4.51 -18.88 -0.54
CA SER A 175 -5.79 -18.71 0.16
C SER A 175 -5.87 -19.48 1.49
N GLY A 176 -4.72 -19.81 2.08
CA GLY A 176 -4.64 -20.46 3.38
C GLY A 176 -5.11 -19.52 4.49
N GLY A 177 -6.06 -19.92 5.35
CA GLY A 177 -6.51 -19.09 6.47
C GLY A 177 -7.69 -18.15 6.14
N LYS A 178 -7.69 -16.97 6.77
CA LYS A 178 -8.79 -15.99 6.72
C LYS A 178 -8.61 -14.95 5.60
N TRP A 179 -9.70 -14.38 5.11
CA TRP A 179 -9.67 -13.37 4.04
C TRP A 179 -8.96 -12.07 4.48
N ASP A 180 -9.03 -11.73 5.77
CA ASP A 180 -8.40 -10.57 6.42
C ASP A 180 -7.13 -10.97 7.19
N ALA A 181 -6.33 -11.90 6.66
CA ALA A 181 -5.03 -12.23 7.26
C ALA A 181 -4.01 -11.07 7.16
N GLY A 182 -4.29 -10.04 6.36
CA GLY A 182 -3.39 -8.92 6.12
C GLY A 182 -2.43 -9.17 4.98
N TYR A 183 -1.64 -8.14 4.70
CA TYR A 183 -0.51 -8.15 3.78
C TYR A 183 -0.85 -8.77 2.41
N GLN A 184 0.09 -9.52 1.82
CA GLN A 184 -0.04 -10.18 0.52
C GLN A 184 -1.33 -10.99 0.34
N GLN A 185 -1.81 -11.66 1.38
CA GLN A 185 -2.94 -12.58 1.26
C GLN A 185 -4.23 -11.81 1.01
N THR A 186 -4.48 -10.80 1.85
CA THR A 186 -5.62 -9.91 1.65
C THR A 186 -5.40 -9.06 0.40
N ALA A 187 -4.17 -8.64 0.06
CA ALA A 187 -3.90 -7.90 -1.16
C ALA A 187 -4.28 -8.67 -2.44
N TYR A 188 -3.89 -9.94 -2.56
CA TYR A 188 -4.27 -10.75 -3.74
C TYR A 188 -5.76 -11.10 -3.77
N PHE A 189 -6.42 -11.18 -2.63
CA PHE A 189 -7.88 -11.28 -2.57
C PHE A 189 -8.55 -10.00 -3.12
N LEU A 190 -8.10 -8.83 -2.68
CA LEU A 190 -8.60 -7.54 -3.16
C LEU A 190 -8.35 -7.36 -4.67
N ASP A 191 -7.20 -7.83 -5.17
CA ASP A 191 -6.88 -7.85 -6.60
C ASP A 191 -7.89 -8.70 -7.39
N TYR A 192 -8.21 -9.89 -6.91
CA TYR A 192 -9.28 -10.72 -7.49
C TYR A 192 -10.66 -10.04 -7.46
N LEU A 193 -10.99 -9.31 -6.38
CA LEU A 193 -12.26 -8.57 -6.31
C LEU A 193 -12.30 -7.41 -7.32
N GLU A 194 -11.21 -6.67 -7.48
CA GLU A 194 -11.09 -5.61 -8.49
C GLU A 194 -11.27 -6.18 -9.91
N GLU A 195 -10.66 -7.32 -10.23
CA GLU A 195 -10.84 -8.00 -11.51
C GLU A 195 -12.29 -8.47 -11.72
N ARG A 196 -12.91 -9.03 -10.68
CA ARG A 196 -14.25 -9.63 -10.77
C ARG A 196 -15.38 -8.60 -10.81
N PHE A 197 -15.28 -7.55 -10.00
CA PHE A 197 -16.34 -6.54 -9.84
C PHE A 197 -16.05 -5.24 -10.60
N GLY A 198 -14.89 -5.16 -11.25
CA GLY A 198 -14.50 -4.09 -12.16
C GLY A 198 -13.61 -3.05 -11.50
N LYS A 199 -12.90 -2.32 -12.36
CA LYS A 199 -11.99 -1.25 -11.96
C LYS A 199 -12.72 -0.20 -11.11
N GLY A 200 -12.12 0.18 -9.98
CA GLY A 200 -12.67 1.10 -8.98
C GLY A 200 -13.36 0.40 -7.81
N THR A 201 -13.36 -0.94 -7.74
CA THR A 201 -13.93 -1.68 -6.60
C THR A 201 -13.20 -1.32 -5.30
N ILE A 202 -11.87 -1.26 -5.29
CA ILE A 202 -11.09 -0.89 -4.10
C ILE A 202 -11.24 0.60 -3.76
N ARG A 203 -11.44 1.47 -4.75
CA ARG A 203 -11.79 2.89 -4.51
C ARG A 203 -13.12 3.02 -3.77
N ARG A 204 -14.14 2.30 -4.24
CA ARG A 204 -15.47 2.26 -3.60
C ARG A 204 -15.40 1.65 -2.20
N LEU A 205 -14.56 0.63 -2.00
CA LEU A 205 -14.29 0.05 -0.68
C LEU A 205 -13.72 1.11 0.27
N ASN A 206 -12.65 1.81 -0.15
CA ASN A 206 -12.01 2.86 0.64
C ASN A 206 -12.98 4.03 0.95
N GLU A 207 -13.76 4.49 -0.03
CA GLU A 207 -14.80 5.51 0.22
C GLU A 207 -15.86 5.02 1.20
N LYS A 208 -16.29 3.75 1.10
CA LYS A 208 -17.26 3.19 2.05
C LYS A 208 -16.69 3.18 3.47
N LEU A 209 -15.40 2.90 3.65
CA LEU A 209 -14.70 3.02 4.94
C LEU A 209 -14.65 4.46 5.47
N ARG A 210 -14.85 5.48 4.64
CA ARG A 210 -14.95 6.88 5.07
C ARG A 210 -16.29 7.22 5.70
N ILE A 211 -17.37 6.74 5.10
CA ILE A 211 -18.74 7.23 5.38
C ILE A 211 -19.47 6.43 6.46
N GLN A 212 -18.96 5.25 6.82
CA GLN A 212 -19.60 4.39 7.81
C GLN A 212 -18.58 3.58 8.61
N LYS A 213 -19.02 3.13 9.80
CA LYS A 213 -18.31 2.10 10.55
C LYS A 213 -18.37 0.78 9.80
N TYR A 214 -17.31 0.00 9.94
CA TYR A 214 -17.25 -1.33 9.35
C TYR A 214 -18.15 -2.31 10.12
N GLU A 215 -19.07 -2.96 9.40
CA GLU A 215 -19.83 -4.13 9.85
C GLU A 215 -19.78 -5.14 8.70
N GLU A 216 -19.13 -6.27 8.93
CA GLU A 216 -18.65 -7.15 7.86
C GLU A 216 -19.74 -7.54 6.86
N LYS A 217 -20.87 -8.06 7.34
CA LYS A 217 -21.88 -8.63 6.44
C LYS A 217 -22.55 -7.56 5.59
N ALA A 218 -23.03 -6.47 6.20
CA ALA A 218 -23.66 -5.37 5.50
C ALA A 218 -22.65 -4.66 4.58
N PHE A 219 -21.42 -4.43 5.07
CA PHE A 219 -20.39 -3.73 4.31
C PHE A 219 -20.13 -4.39 2.96
N TRP A 220 -19.84 -5.69 2.95
CA TRP A 220 -19.52 -6.42 1.73
C TRP A 220 -20.75 -6.64 0.83
N THR A 221 -21.90 -6.93 1.44
CA THR A 221 -23.15 -7.14 0.69
C THR A 221 -23.60 -5.87 -0.03
N GLU A 222 -23.48 -4.70 0.60
CA GLU A 222 -23.80 -3.42 -0.04
C GLU A 222 -22.77 -3.00 -1.09
N LEU A 223 -21.49 -3.36 -0.90
CA LEU A 223 -20.41 -2.97 -1.81
C LEU A 223 -20.45 -3.78 -3.12
N VAL A 224 -20.55 -5.11 -3.02
CA VAL A 224 -20.42 -6.04 -4.16
C VAL A 224 -21.53 -7.08 -4.24
N GLY A 225 -22.57 -6.97 -3.43
CA GLY A 225 -23.76 -7.83 -3.51
C GLY A 225 -23.64 -9.19 -2.80
N ARG A 226 -22.53 -9.46 -2.10
CA ARG A 226 -22.27 -10.77 -1.44
C ARG A 226 -21.52 -10.61 -0.11
N PRO A 227 -21.76 -11.49 0.88
CA PRO A 227 -20.94 -11.57 2.10
C PRO A 227 -19.50 -12.01 1.79
N VAL A 228 -18.53 -11.54 2.56
CA VAL A 228 -17.10 -11.82 2.32
C VAL A 228 -16.73 -13.28 2.43
N ASP A 229 -17.39 -14.05 3.30
CA ASP A 229 -17.15 -15.49 3.39
C ASP A 229 -17.41 -16.22 2.06
N GLN A 230 -18.45 -15.80 1.32
CA GLN A 230 -18.73 -16.33 -0.01
C GLN A 230 -17.70 -15.87 -1.02
N LEU A 231 -17.32 -14.58 -0.98
CA LEU A 231 -16.28 -14.03 -1.87
C LEU A 231 -14.94 -14.74 -1.67
N TRP A 232 -14.57 -15.04 -0.43
CA TRP A 232 -13.36 -15.77 -0.08
C TRP A 232 -13.42 -17.23 -0.51
N GLY A 233 -14.59 -17.87 -0.38
CA GLY A 233 -14.86 -19.20 -0.95
C GLY A 233 -14.64 -19.21 -2.46
N ASP A 234 -15.24 -18.27 -3.19
CA ASP A 234 -15.10 -18.15 -4.64
C ASP A 234 -13.62 -17.91 -5.05
N TYR A 235 -12.86 -17.14 -4.25
CA TYR A 235 -11.43 -16.93 -4.48
C TYR A 235 -10.61 -18.21 -4.27
N LYS A 236 -10.93 -18.99 -3.22
CA LYS A 236 -10.30 -20.29 -2.96
C LYS A 236 -10.50 -21.25 -4.13
N GLU A 237 -11.74 -21.41 -4.57
CA GLU A 237 -12.09 -22.26 -5.72
C GLU A 237 -11.35 -21.81 -6.98
N LYS A 238 -11.21 -20.49 -7.20
CA LYS A 238 -10.48 -19.93 -8.34
C LYS A 238 -8.98 -20.23 -8.34
N LEU A 239 -8.36 -20.45 -7.18
CA LEU A 239 -6.94 -20.81 -7.09
C LEU A 239 -6.70 -22.33 -7.26
N GLU A 240 -7.71 -23.14 -6.98
CA GLU A 240 -7.64 -24.60 -7.12
C GLU A 240 -7.90 -25.09 -8.56
N GLY A 241 -8.63 -24.30 -9.37
CA GLY A 241 -8.98 -24.59 -10.76
C GLY A 241 -8.13 -23.86 -11.79
#